data_AF-A0AAD7LRE7-F1
#
_entry.id   AF-A0AAD7LRE7-F1
#
_cell.length_a   1.000
_cell.length_b   1.000
_cell.length_c   1.000
_cell.angle_alpha   90.00
_cell.angle_beta   90.00
_cell.angle_gamma   90.00
#
_symmetry.space_group_name_H-M   'P 1'
#
loop_
_entity.id
_entity.type
_entity.pdbx_description
1 polymer ?
#
loop_
_entity_poly.entity_id
_entity_poly.type
_entity_poly.pdbx_seq_one_letter_code
_entity_poly.pdbx_strand_id
1 'polypeptide(L)'
;MMSLLPKSDSIHIREVWNDNLEAEFDLIRDIVDDYPYIAMDTEFPGIVLRPVGNFKNSYDFHYQTLKDNVDMLKLIQLGLTLSDEQGNLPTCGTDKYCIWQFNFREFNVNEDVFANDSIELLRQSGIDFEKNNERGIDAKRFGELLMSSGIVLNDNVHWVTFHSGYDFGYLLKLLTCQDLPDTQVGFFKLINAYFPTIYDIKHLMKFCNSLHGGLNKLAELLEVERVGICHQAGSDSLLTSCTFRKLKENFFSGSLEKYAGVLYGLGVENGQNTN
;
A
#
# COMPACT_ATOMS: atom_id res chain seq x y z
N MET A 1 -14.76 10.58 -26.75
CA MET A 1 -14.31 10.20 -25.41
C MET A 1 -12.94 9.58 -25.54
N MET A 2 -11.87 10.29 -25.14
CA MET A 2 -10.55 9.67 -24.99
C MET A 2 -10.60 8.73 -23.78
N SER A 3 -9.92 7.58 -23.84
CA SER A 3 -9.81 6.67 -22.71
C SER A 3 -9.13 7.41 -21.55
N LEU A 4 -9.87 7.62 -20.46
CA LEU A 4 -9.40 8.27 -19.23
C LEU A 4 -8.43 7.40 -18.42
N LEU A 5 -8.06 6.22 -18.92
CA LEU A 5 -7.17 5.27 -18.27
C LEU A 5 -5.85 5.18 -19.05
N PRO A 6 -4.71 5.05 -18.36
CA PRO A 6 -3.43 4.87 -19.01
C PRO A 6 -3.46 3.60 -19.86
N LYS A 7 -3.01 3.69 -21.12
CA LYS A 7 -2.78 2.50 -21.94
C LYS A 7 -1.53 1.80 -21.43
N SER A 8 -1.49 0.46 -21.46
CA SER A 8 -0.35 -0.33 -20.96
C SER A 8 1.01 0.18 -21.42
N ASP A 9 1.16 0.52 -22.72
CA ASP A 9 2.43 1.00 -23.29
C ASP A 9 2.89 2.38 -22.79
N SER A 10 1.99 3.15 -22.18
CA SER A 10 2.24 4.50 -21.64
C SER A 10 2.70 4.50 -20.17
N ILE A 11 2.66 3.36 -19.49
CA ILE A 11 3.13 3.22 -18.10
C ILE A 11 4.54 2.63 -18.10
N HIS A 12 5.41 3.24 -17.31
CA HIS A 12 6.69 2.69 -16.93
C HIS A 12 6.68 2.36 -15.44
N ILE A 13 6.70 1.06 -15.14
CA ILE A 13 6.92 0.55 -13.78
C ILE A 13 8.43 0.64 -13.52
N ARG A 14 8.81 1.54 -12.62
CA ARG A 14 10.19 1.82 -12.24
C ARG A 14 10.62 0.80 -11.20
N GLU A 15 11.37 -0.20 -11.65
CA GLU A 15 11.99 -1.20 -10.77
C GLU A 15 13.09 -0.55 -9.93
N VAL A 16 12.84 -0.43 -8.63
CA VAL A 16 13.78 0.17 -7.67
C VAL A 16 14.54 -0.92 -6.93
N TRP A 17 15.86 -0.81 -7.00
CA TRP A 17 16.87 -1.67 -6.39
C TRP A 17 17.84 -0.78 -5.61
N ASN A 18 18.86 -1.37 -4.98
CA ASN A 18 19.80 -0.61 -4.18
C ASN A 18 20.62 0.43 -4.97
N ASP A 19 20.89 0.18 -6.25
CA ASP A 19 21.74 1.02 -7.10
C ASP A 19 21.05 2.29 -7.59
N ASN A 20 19.71 2.30 -7.69
CA ASN A 20 18.93 3.47 -8.12
C ASN A 20 18.02 4.07 -7.03
N LEU A 21 17.97 3.50 -5.83
CA LEU A 21 17.08 3.94 -4.74
C LEU A 21 17.09 5.46 -4.50
N GLU A 22 18.26 6.06 -4.39
CA GLU A 22 18.38 7.50 -4.09
C GLU A 22 17.84 8.36 -5.23
N ALA A 23 18.19 8.03 -6.48
CA ALA A 23 17.73 8.75 -7.65
C ALA A 23 16.21 8.66 -7.82
N GLU A 24 15.62 7.52 -7.50
CA GLU A 24 14.16 7.34 -7.54
C GLU A 24 13.46 8.14 -6.42
N PHE A 25 14.09 8.26 -5.25
CA PHE A 25 13.59 9.15 -4.19
C PHE A 25 13.78 10.63 -4.49
N ASP A 26 14.81 11.04 -5.24
CA ASP A 26 14.91 12.42 -5.76
C ASP A 26 13.68 12.74 -6.63
N LEU A 27 13.31 11.84 -7.55
CA LEU A 27 12.13 12.02 -8.38
C LEU A 27 10.84 12.13 -7.56
N ILE A 28 10.66 11.27 -6.55
CA ILE A 28 9.47 11.31 -5.68
C ILE A 28 9.40 12.64 -4.91
N ARG A 29 10.52 13.11 -4.38
CA ARG A 29 10.61 14.40 -3.67
C ARG A 29 10.22 15.58 -4.57
N ASP A 30 10.62 15.54 -5.84
CA ASP A 30 10.34 16.61 -6.79
C ASP A 30 8.86 16.71 -7.18
N ILE A 31 8.08 15.63 -7.05
CA ILE A 31 6.70 15.55 -7.57
C ILE A 31 5.62 15.45 -6.49
N VAL A 32 5.96 15.14 -5.24
CA VAL A 32 4.94 14.84 -4.21
C VAL A 32 3.94 15.97 -3.99
N ASP A 33 4.38 17.22 -4.11
CA ASP A 33 3.52 18.39 -3.92
C ASP A 33 2.49 18.55 -5.07
N ASP A 34 2.87 18.17 -6.30
CA ASP A 34 2.00 18.22 -7.48
C ASP A 34 1.10 16.97 -7.60
N TYR A 35 1.55 15.83 -7.05
CA TYR A 35 0.88 14.53 -7.12
C TYR A 35 0.64 13.93 -5.71
N PRO A 36 -0.20 14.58 -4.88
CA PRO A 36 -0.31 14.26 -3.45
C PRO A 36 -1.13 13.01 -3.11
N TYR A 37 -1.77 12.35 -4.09
CA TYR A 37 -2.49 11.09 -3.87
C TYR A 37 -1.55 9.91 -4.09
N ILE A 38 -1.30 9.14 -3.04
CA ILE A 38 -0.35 8.03 -3.04
C ILE A 38 -1.11 6.73 -2.85
N ALA A 39 -1.27 5.98 -3.94
CA ALA A 39 -1.77 4.62 -3.85
C ALA A 39 -0.64 3.65 -3.54
N MET A 40 -0.93 2.68 -2.66
CA MET A 40 0.08 1.77 -2.13
C MET A 40 -0.46 0.34 -2.00
N ASP A 41 0.44 -0.61 -2.20
CA ASP A 41 0.24 -2.05 -1.98
C ASP A 41 1.58 -2.69 -1.57
N THR A 42 1.54 -3.83 -0.86
CA THR A 42 2.76 -4.55 -0.46
C THR A 42 2.69 -6.05 -0.73
N GLU A 43 3.85 -6.65 -1.00
CA GLU A 43 4.01 -8.10 -1.06
C GLU A 43 4.90 -8.58 0.08
N PHE A 44 4.44 -9.61 0.79
CA PHE A 44 5.08 -10.16 1.98
C PHE A 44 4.79 -11.66 2.11
N PRO A 45 5.52 -12.41 2.94
CA PRO A 45 5.51 -13.89 2.93
C PRO A 45 4.27 -14.51 3.62
N GLY A 46 3.12 -13.84 3.54
CA GLY A 46 1.84 -14.33 4.04
C GLY A 46 1.62 -14.16 5.53
N ILE A 47 0.79 -15.05 6.09
CA ILE A 47 0.40 -15.07 7.51
C ILE A 47 0.68 -16.47 8.03
N VAL A 48 1.54 -16.58 9.03
CA VAL A 48 2.00 -17.85 9.61
C VAL A 48 1.67 -17.99 11.09
N LEU A 49 1.44 -16.86 11.79
CA LEU A 49 1.02 -16.85 13.19
C LEU A 49 -0.48 -16.58 13.30
N ARG A 50 -1.13 -17.28 14.21
CA ARG A 50 -2.48 -16.97 14.70
C ARG A 50 -2.45 -17.01 16.22
N PRO A 51 -2.67 -15.88 16.90
CA PRO A 51 -2.55 -15.84 18.34
C PRO A 51 -3.69 -16.62 18.99
N VAL A 52 -3.38 -17.36 20.05
CA VAL A 52 -4.34 -18.16 20.83
C VAL A 52 -4.56 -17.47 22.17
N GLY A 53 -5.80 -17.13 22.49
CA GLY A 53 -6.11 -16.45 23.74
C GLY A 53 -7.51 -15.84 23.77
N ASN A 54 -7.80 -15.12 24.85
CA ASN A 54 -9.03 -14.35 25.01
C ASN A 54 -8.78 -12.92 24.53
N PHE A 55 -9.53 -12.49 23.52
CA PHE A 55 -9.48 -11.13 22.96
C PHE A 55 -10.71 -10.35 23.36
N LYS A 56 -10.56 -9.02 23.53
CA LYS A 56 -11.68 -8.17 23.95
C LYS A 56 -12.78 -8.10 22.89
N ASN A 57 -12.38 -8.10 21.61
CA ASN A 57 -13.26 -8.09 20.45
C ASN A 57 -12.49 -8.59 19.21
N SER A 58 -13.16 -8.65 18.06
CA SER A 58 -12.54 -9.08 16.79
C SER A 58 -11.42 -8.16 16.32
N TYR A 59 -11.51 -6.85 16.58
CA TYR A 59 -10.49 -5.88 16.18
C TYR A 59 -9.16 -6.10 16.93
N ASP A 60 -9.25 -6.38 18.23
CA ASP A 60 -8.11 -6.73 19.09
C ASP A 60 -7.42 -8.02 18.60
N PHE A 61 -8.22 -9.04 18.25
CA PHE A 61 -7.71 -10.27 17.65
C PHE A 61 -7.02 -10.04 16.29
N HIS A 62 -7.65 -9.27 15.40
CA HIS A 62 -7.08 -8.95 14.09
C HIS A 62 -5.79 -8.14 14.22
N TYR A 63 -5.76 -7.16 15.13
CA TYR A 63 -4.56 -6.37 15.38
C TYR A 63 -3.44 -7.23 15.94
N GLN A 64 -3.69 -8.09 16.92
CA GLN A 64 -2.66 -8.98 17.46
C GLN A 64 -2.12 -9.92 16.39
N THR A 65 -3.01 -10.47 15.54
CA THR A 65 -2.59 -11.33 14.42
C THR A 65 -1.69 -10.57 13.45
N LEU A 66 -2.05 -9.33 13.09
CA LEU A 66 -1.24 -8.48 12.25
C LEU A 66 0.12 -8.18 12.91
N LYS A 67 0.12 -7.73 14.16
CA LYS A 67 1.33 -7.39 14.92
C LYS A 67 2.32 -8.55 14.90
N ASP A 68 1.89 -9.73 15.34
CA ASP A 68 2.76 -10.90 15.48
C ASP A 68 3.40 -11.30 14.14
N ASN A 69 2.62 -11.24 13.05
CA ASN A 69 3.13 -11.57 11.72
C ASN A 69 4.03 -10.48 11.16
N VAL A 70 3.67 -9.20 11.26
CA VAL A 70 4.50 -8.08 10.75
C VAL A 70 5.82 -8.00 11.50
N ASP A 71 5.83 -8.19 12.82
CA ASP A 71 7.06 -8.14 13.63
C ASP A 71 8.02 -9.30 13.25
N MET A 72 7.48 -10.49 13.02
CA MET A 72 8.28 -11.67 12.68
C MET A 72 8.73 -11.73 11.21
N LEU A 73 7.86 -11.33 10.29
CA LEU A 73 8.07 -11.47 8.86
C LEU A 73 8.76 -10.24 8.25
N LYS A 74 9.22 -10.41 7.01
CA LYS A 74 9.99 -9.40 6.28
C LYS A 74 9.27 -9.02 5.00
N LEU A 75 9.23 -7.72 4.74
CA LEU A 75 8.64 -7.16 3.51
C LEU A 75 9.46 -7.62 2.29
N ILE A 76 8.78 -7.91 1.17
CA ILE A 76 9.41 -8.36 -0.08
C ILE A 76 9.34 -7.26 -1.13
N GLN A 77 8.17 -6.63 -1.31
CA GLN A 77 7.98 -5.50 -2.21
C GLN A 77 7.04 -4.44 -1.65
N LEU A 78 7.21 -3.22 -2.13
CA LEU A 78 6.28 -2.10 -1.96
C LEU A 78 6.02 -1.44 -3.31
N GLY A 79 4.77 -1.15 -3.60
CA GLY A 79 4.36 -0.39 -4.78
C GLY A 79 3.86 0.99 -4.37
N LEU A 80 4.31 2.02 -5.08
CA LEU A 80 3.78 3.38 -4.91
C LEU A 80 3.35 3.95 -6.27
N THR A 81 2.13 4.44 -6.32
CA THR A 81 1.58 5.17 -7.47
C THR A 81 1.15 6.55 -7.01
N LEU A 82 1.87 7.58 -7.46
CA LEU A 82 1.53 8.97 -7.18
C LEU A 82 0.59 9.51 -8.27
N SER A 83 -0.38 10.32 -7.87
CA SER A 83 -1.34 10.95 -8.77
C SER A 83 -1.82 12.30 -8.24
N ASP A 84 -2.30 13.16 -9.14
CA ASP A 84 -2.99 14.39 -8.77
C ASP A 84 -4.44 14.09 -8.32
N GLU A 85 -5.19 15.12 -7.92
CA GLU A 85 -6.57 14.96 -7.48
C GLU A 85 -7.52 14.40 -8.56
N GLN A 86 -7.18 14.60 -9.84
CA GLN A 86 -7.91 14.08 -10.98
C GLN A 86 -7.45 12.66 -11.38
N GLY A 87 -6.41 12.14 -10.72
CA GLY A 87 -5.81 10.84 -10.96
C GLY A 87 -4.88 10.79 -12.18
N ASN A 88 -4.35 11.94 -12.62
CA ASN A 88 -3.29 11.96 -13.61
C ASN A 88 -1.96 11.54 -12.96
N LEU A 89 -1.14 10.80 -13.71
CA LEU A 89 0.14 10.29 -13.24
C LEU A 89 1.29 11.23 -13.65
N PRO A 90 2.39 11.27 -12.87
CA PRO A 90 3.62 11.98 -13.24
C PRO A 90 4.31 11.28 -14.41
N THR A 91 5.11 12.01 -15.19
CA THR A 91 5.97 11.42 -16.23
C THR A 91 7.45 11.37 -15.85
N CYS A 92 7.83 11.98 -14.72
CA CYS A 92 9.21 12.03 -14.23
C CYS A 92 10.22 12.51 -15.30
N GLY A 93 9.83 13.47 -16.15
CA GLY A 93 10.68 13.99 -17.23
C GLY A 93 10.81 13.08 -18.45
N THR A 94 9.99 12.03 -18.56
CA THR A 94 9.96 11.09 -19.70
C THR A 94 8.69 11.26 -20.55
N ASP A 95 8.58 10.48 -21.63
CA ASP A 95 7.38 10.38 -22.48
C ASP A 95 6.32 9.40 -21.93
N LYS A 96 6.63 8.72 -20.81
CA LYS A 96 5.76 7.73 -20.16
C LYS A 96 5.41 8.16 -18.74
N TYR A 97 4.25 7.71 -18.28
CA TYR A 97 3.87 7.85 -16.88
C TYR A 97 4.71 6.92 -16.00
N CYS A 98 5.12 7.37 -14.82
CA CYS A 98 5.94 6.62 -13.88
C CYS A 98 5.14 6.14 -12.67
N ILE A 99 5.37 4.89 -12.27
CA ILE A 99 4.99 4.32 -10.97
C ILE A 99 6.20 3.56 -10.40
N TRP A 100 6.24 3.29 -9.10
CA TRP A 100 7.41 2.69 -8.46
C TRP A 100 7.11 1.30 -7.89
N GLN A 101 8.08 0.40 -8.07
CA GLN A 101 8.12 -0.91 -7.44
C GLN A 101 9.45 -1.10 -6.72
N PHE A 102 9.41 -1.04 -5.40
CA PHE A 102 10.58 -1.22 -4.53
C PHE A 102 10.75 -2.69 -4.18
N ASN A 103 11.95 -3.21 -4.40
CA ASN A 103 12.30 -4.61 -4.16
C ASN A 103 13.25 -4.71 -2.96
N PHE A 104 12.87 -5.38 -1.88
CA PHE A 104 13.64 -5.45 -0.62
C PHE A 104 14.54 -6.68 -0.54
N ARG A 105 15.68 -6.57 0.14
CA ARG A 105 16.70 -7.65 0.24
C ARG A 105 16.55 -8.55 1.44
N GLU A 106 15.78 -8.15 2.45
CA GLU A 106 15.84 -8.73 3.78
C GLU A 106 15.30 -10.16 3.83
N PHE A 107 14.29 -10.46 3.01
CA PHE A 107 13.64 -11.78 2.99
C PHE A 107 14.49 -12.81 2.25
N ASN A 108 14.89 -13.88 2.93
CA ASN A 108 15.65 -15.01 2.40
C ASN A 108 14.86 -16.30 2.59
N VAL A 109 14.47 -16.93 1.48
CA VAL A 109 13.65 -18.15 1.46
C VAL A 109 14.31 -19.37 2.12
N ASN A 110 15.62 -19.34 2.34
CA ASN A 110 16.36 -20.43 2.98
C ASN A 110 16.48 -20.27 4.51
N GLU A 111 16.18 -19.08 5.04
CA GLU A 111 16.43 -18.73 6.45
C GLU A 111 15.17 -18.25 7.17
N ASP A 112 14.30 -17.53 6.46
CA ASP A 112 13.16 -16.86 7.05
C ASP A 112 11.91 -17.73 7.10
N VAL A 113 11.01 -17.38 8.02
CA VAL A 113 9.68 -18.00 8.11
C VAL A 113 8.77 -17.41 7.04
N PHE A 114 7.95 -18.26 6.41
CA PHE A 114 6.97 -17.84 5.41
C PHE A 114 5.81 -18.85 5.29
N ALA A 115 4.71 -18.40 4.69
CA ALA A 115 3.64 -19.29 4.23
C ALA A 115 3.98 -19.82 2.83
N ASN A 116 3.99 -21.15 2.66
CA ASN A 116 4.37 -21.79 1.38
C ASN A 116 3.51 -21.28 0.21
N ASP A 117 2.19 -21.27 0.37
CA ASP A 117 1.25 -20.82 -0.66
C ASP A 117 1.55 -19.38 -1.13
N SER A 118 1.95 -18.50 -0.20
CA SER A 118 2.31 -17.11 -0.52
C SER A 118 3.60 -17.03 -1.32
N ILE A 119 4.65 -17.78 -0.96
CA ILE A 119 5.91 -17.78 -1.72
C ILE A 119 5.74 -18.42 -3.10
N GLU A 120 4.96 -19.50 -3.20
CA GLU A 120 4.64 -20.12 -4.50
C GLU A 120 3.89 -19.16 -5.41
N LEU A 121 2.88 -18.45 -4.88
CA LEU A 121 2.16 -17.41 -5.62
C LEU A 121 3.11 -16.32 -6.10
N LEU A 122 3.95 -15.77 -5.21
CA LEU A 122 4.90 -14.70 -5.57
C LEU A 122 5.92 -15.15 -6.63
N ARG A 123 6.42 -16.39 -6.55
CA ARG A 123 7.28 -16.96 -7.62
C ARG A 123 6.55 -17.03 -8.95
N GLN A 124 5.30 -17.51 -8.94
CA GLN A 124 4.47 -17.59 -10.15
C GLN A 124 4.16 -16.20 -10.74
N SER A 125 4.07 -15.19 -9.88
CA SER A 125 3.93 -13.78 -10.26
C SER A 125 5.25 -13.11 -10.64
N GLY A 126 6.37 -13.84 -10.69
CA GLY A 126 7.63 -13.36 -11.24
C GLY A 126 8.58 -12.71 -10.24
N ILE A 127 8.36 -12.88 -8.94
CA ILE A 127 9.33 -12.46 -7.91
C ILE A 127 10.57 -13.35 -7.96
N ASP A 128 11.72 -12.72 -8.17
CA ASP A 128 13.02 -13.35 -8.16
C ASP A 128 13.71 -13.10 -6.80
N PHE A 129 13.53 -14.06 -5.89
CA PHE A 129 14.05 -13.97 -4.53
C PHE A 129 15.59 -13.91 -4.46
N GLU A 130 16.28 -14.57 -5.39
CA GLU A 130 17.75 -14.53 -5.45
C GLU A 130 18.20 -13.12 -5.82
N LYS A 131 17.59 -12.54 -6.85
CA LYS A 131 17.83 -11.15 -7.24
C LYS A 131 17.47 -10.15 -6.14
N ASN A 132 16.41 -10.39 -5.38
CA ASN A 132 16.07 -9.60 -4.19
C ASN A 132 17.21 -9.61 -3.17
N ASN A 133 17.74 -10.78 -2.80
CA ASN A 133 18.84 -10.84 -1.84
C ASN A 133 20.14 -10.19 -2.38
N GLU A 134 20.43 -10.32 -3.68
CA GLU A 134 21.64 -9.76 -4.30
C GLU A 134 21.59 -8.24 -4.52
N ARG A 135 20.44 -7.72 -4.98
CA ARG A 135 20.31 -6.34 -5.48
C ARG A 135 19.26 -5.52 -4.76
N GLY A 136 18.46 -6.13 -3.91
CA GLY A 136 17.33 -5.49 -3.22
C GLY A 136 17.77 -4.31 -2.36
N ILE A 137 16.83 -3.43 -2.10
CA ILE A 137 16.97 -2.28 -1.24
C ILE A 137 17.22 -2.72 0.20
N ASP A 138 18.07 -2.00 0.91
CA ASP A 138 18.17 -2.10 2.37
C ASP A 138 16.98 -1.35 3.00
N ALA A 139 16.18 -2.08 3.78
CA ALA A 139 14.96 -1.60 4.41
C ALA A 139 15.18 -0.37 5.32
N LYS A 140 16.33 -0.28 5.99
CA LYS A 140 16.64 0.86 6.86
C LYS A 140 16.96 2.09 6.03
N ARG A 141 17.75 1.93 4.96
CA ARG A 141 18.03 3.03 4.02
C ARG A 141 16.76 3.52 3.34
N PHE A 142 15.86 2.60 2.96
CA PHE A 142 14.54 2.96 2.46
C PHE A 142 13.75 3.79 3.49
N GLY A 143 13.68 3.34 4.75
CA GLY A 143 12.97 4.04 5.82
C GLY A 143 13.52 5.46 6.06
N GLU A 144 14.83 5.65 6.00
CA GLU A 144 15.47 6.98 6.12
C GLU A 144 15.06 7.92 4.98
N LEU A 145 15.12 7.45 3.74
CA LEU A 145 14.73 8.23 2.57
C LEU A 145 13.24 8.55 2.57
N LEU A 146 12.41 7.56 2.94
CA LEU A 146 10.96 7.71 3.08
C LEU A 146 10.59 8.77 4.13
N MET A 147 11.27 8.79 5.28
CA MET A 147 11.04 9.76 6.35
C MET A 147 11.25 11.21 5.87
N SER A 148 12.21 11.42 4.97
CA SER A 148 12.60 12.74 4.47
C SER A 148 12.06 13.09 3.09
N SER A 149 11.17 12.26 2.52
CA SER A 149 10.67 12.43 1.15
C SER A 149 9.48 13.38 1.02
N GLY A 150 8.85 13.76 2.13
CA GLY A 150 7.61 14.53 2.14
C GLY A 150 6.34 13.70 1.96
N ILE A 151 6.43 12.37 1.78
CA ILE A 151 5.26 11.51 1.57
C ILE A 151 4.62 11.00 2.89
N VAL A 152 5.33 11.11 4.00
CA VAL A 152 4.86 10.79 5.36
C VAL A 152 4.96 12.03 6.24
N LEU A 153 4.22 12.05 7.36
CA LEU A 153 4.15 13.19 8.28
C LEU A 153 3.71 14.49 7.57
N ASN A 154 2.90 14.37 6.51
CA ASN A 154 2.47 15.47 5.66
C ASN A 154 0.94 15.46 5.50
N ASP A 155 0.28 16.49 6.02
CA ASP A 155 -1.18 16.63 5.99
C ASP A 155 -1.74 16.84 4.58
N ASN A 156 -0.91 17.26 3.62
CA ASN A 156 -1.32 17.45 2.22
C ASN A 156 -1.38 16.13 1.44
N VAL A 157 -0.79 15.05 1.96
CA VAL A 157 -0.71 13.75 1.29
C VAL A 157 -1.92 12.89 1.64
N HIS A 158 -2.47 12.24 0.61
CA HIS A 158 -3.66 11.38 0.71
C HIS A 158 -3.30 9.95 0.33
N TRP A 159 -3.25 9.06 1.31
CA TRP A 159 -2.96 7.65 1.09
C TRP A 159 -4.21 6.90 0.61
N VAL A 160 -4.06 6.14 -0.47
CA VAL A 160 -5.14 5.34 -1.07
C VAL A 160 -4.71 3.88 -1.07
N THR A 161 -5.52 3.01 -0.49
CA THR A 161 -5.09 1.62 -0.24
C THR A 161 -6.26 0.65 -0.35
N PHE A 162 -6.00 -0.66 -0.33
CA PHE A 162 -7.05 -1.68 -0.35
C PHE A 162 -6.81 -2.73 0.74
N HIS A 163 -7.64 -2.76 1.79
CA HIS A 163 -7.55 -3.73 2.88
C HIS A 163 -6.17 -3.76 3.57
N SER A 164 -5.69 -2.59 3.94
CA SER A 164 -4.26 -2.29 4.04
C SER A 164 -3.66 -2.32 5.44
N GLY A 165 -4.29 -3.08 6.34
CA GLY A 165 -3.78 -3.23 7.70
C GLY A 165 -2.32 -3.67 7.72
N TYR A 166 -2.01 -4.76 7.02
CA TYR A 166 -0.65 -5.30 6.94
C TYR A 166 0.30 -4.34 6.23
N ASP A 167 -0.13 -3.71 5.14
CA ASP A 167 0.70 -2.77 4.39
C ASP A 167 1.19 -1.61 5.26
N PHE A 168 0.27 -0.98 5.99
CA PHE A 168 0.61 0.06 6.95
C PHE A 168 1.40 -0.46 8.14
N GLY A 169 1.17 -1.71 8.56
CA GLY A 169 2.01 -2.39 9.54
C GLY A 169 3.47 -2.42 9.10
N TYR A 170 3.75 -2.92 7.89
CA TYR A 170 5.11 -2.96 7.36
C TYR A 170 5.72 -1.57 7.20
N LEU A 171 4.98 -0.60 6.64
CA LEU A 171 5.48 0.77 6.49
C LEU A 171 5.79 1.40 7.85
N LEU A 172 4.94 1.20 8.86
CA LEU A 172 5.19 1.72 10.19
C LEU A 172 6.42 1.07 10.83
N LYS A 173 6.59 -0.26 10.70
CA LYS A 173 7.78 -0.98 11.15
C LYS A 173 9.06 -0.44 10.49
N LEU A 174 9.02 -0.15 9.19
CA LEU A 174 10.13 0.45 8.45
C LEU A 174 10.48 1.85 8.98
N LEU A 175 9.47 2.71 9.16
CA LEU A 175 9.64 4.09 9.60
C LEU A 175 10.12 4.22 11.05
N THR A 176 9.62 3.36 11.94
CA THR A 176 9.99 3.39 13.36
C THR A 176 11.25 2.58 13.65
N CYS A 177 11.61 1.64 12.78
CA CYS A 177 12.65 0.64 13.03
C CYS A 177 12.43 -0.11 14.36
N GLN A 178 11.17 -0.31 14.76
CA GLN A 178 10.76 -1.01 15.98
C GLN A 178 9.63 -1.99 15.66
N ASP A 179 9.42 -2.94 16.55
CA ASP A 179 8.20 -3.76 16.56
C ASP A 179 6.96 -2.85 16.69
N LEU A 180 5.84 -3.32 16.15
CA LEU A 180 4.59 -2.57 16.21
C LEU A 180 4.10 -2.41 17.66
N PRO A 181 3.32 -1.35 17.96
CA PRO A 181 2.84 -1.10 19.32
C PRO A 181 2.08 -2.29 19.93
N ASP A 182 2.14 -2.47 21.25
CA ASP A 182 1.43 -3.59 21.91
C ASP A 182 -0.10 -3.50 21.85
N THR A 183 -0.63 -2.32 21.54
CA THR A 183 -2.08 -2.10 21.49
C THR A 183 -2.50 -1.47 20.18
N GLN A 184 -3.69 -1.85 19.73
CA GLN A 184 -4.33 -1.26 18.55
C GLN A 184 -4.43 0.27 18.66
N VAL A 185 -4.74 0.79 19.85
CA VAL A 185 -4.81 2.24 20.08
C VAL A 185 -3.45 2.91 19.87
N GLY A 186 -2.37 2.28 20.34
CA GLY A 186 -1.00 2.74 20.11
C GLY A 186 -0.63 2.72 18.62
N PHE A 187 -1.04 1.68 17.91
CA PHE A 187 -0.86 1.58 16.46
C PHE A 187 -1.56 2.73 15.71
N PHE A 188 -2.85 2.94 15.95
CA PHE A 188 -3.59 4.01 15.29
C PHE A 188 -3.08 5.41 15.65
N LYS A 189 -2.55 5.61 16.86
CA LYS A 189 -1.88 6.87 17.21
C LYS A 189 -0.69 7.16 16.30
N LEU A 190 0.11 6.14 15.98
CA LEU A 190 1.24 6.30 15.06
C LEU A 190 0.76 6.39 13.60
N ILE A 191 -0.19 5.56 13.18
CA ILE A 191 -0.76 5.63 11.83
C ILE A 191 -1.28 7.03 11.54
N ASN A 192 -2.07 7.62 12.44
CA ASN A 192 -2.62 8.96 12.26
C ASN A 192 -1.55 10.06 12.26
N ALA A 193 -0.38 9.83 12.86
CA ALA A 193 0.72 10.79 12.84
C ALA A 193 1.49 10.70 11.50
N TYR A 194 1.86 9.49 11.08
CA TYR A 194 2.66 9.26 9.87
C TYR A 194 1.85 9.39 8.58
N PHE A 195 0.57 9.06 8.62
CA PHE A 195 -0.35 9.00 7.48
C PHE A 195 -1.66 9.71 7.82
N PRO A 196 -1.68 11.05 7.86
CA PRO A 196 -2.81 11.82 8.39
C PRO A 196 -4.13 11.56 7.66
N THR A 197 -4.07 11.35 6.34
CA THR A 197 -5.24 11.10 5.50
C THR A 197 -5.12 9.76 4.78
N ILE A 198 -5.96 8.79 5.15
CA ILE A 198 -6.01 7.45 4.56
C ILE A 198 -7.41 7.14 4.04
N TYR A 199 -7.49 6.64 2.82
CA TYR A 199 -8.68 6.05 2.22
C TYR A 199 -8.45 4.57 1.93
N ASP A 200 -9.06 3.69 2.71
CA ASP A 200 -9.10 2.26 2.43
C ASP A 200 -10.31 1.96 1.53
N ILE A 201 -10.06 1.59 0.28
CA ILE A 201 -11.07 1.23 -0.71
C ILE A 201 -11.98 0.13 -0.19
N LYS A 202 -11.44 -0.86 0.53
CA LYS A 202 -12.24 -1.96 1.09
C LYS A 202 -13.24 -1.46 2.14
N HIS A 203 -12.87 -0.43 2.89
CA HIS A 203 -13.80 0.27 3.77
C HIS A 203 -14.83 1.09 2.98
N LEU A 204 -14.39 1.86 1.98
CA LEU A 204 -15.27 2.66 1.12
C LEU A 204 -16.35 1.82 0.43
N MET A 205 -16.01 0.61 -0.03
CA MET A 205 -16.95 -0.33 -0.64
C MET A 205 -18.18 -0.62 0.24
N LYS A 206 -18.08 -0.53 1.58
CA LYS A 206 -19.23 -0.74 2.48
C LYS A 206 -20.35 0.30 2.27
N PHE A 207 -20.01 1.46 1.71
CA PHE A 207 -20.95 2.55 1.43
C PHE A 207 -21.39 2.57 -0.03
N CYS A 208 -20.93 1.61 -0.83
CA CYS A 208 -21.30 1.45 -2.23
C CYS A 208 -22.20 0.22 -2.37
N ASN A 209 -23.44 0.42 -2.82
CA ASN A 209 -24.34 -0.70 -3.06
C ASN A 209 -23.73 -1.68 -4.08
N SER A 210 -23.79 -2.98 -3.77
CA SER A 210 -23.44 -4.09 -4.68
C SER A 210 -21.95 -4.32 -4.96
N LEU A 211 -21.01 -3.59 -4.34
CA LEU A 211 -19.57 -3.85 -4.50
C LEU A 211 -19.04 -4.82 -3.44
N HIS A 212 -18.35 -5.87 -3.88
CA HIS A 212 -17.79 -6.92 -3.02
C HIS A 212 -16.60 -7.62 -3.70
N GLY A 213 -15.87 -8.46 -2.96
CA GLY A 213 -14.69 -9.18 -3.48
C GLY A 213 -13.36 -8.46 -3.25
N GLY A 214 -12.28 -9.02 -3.80
CA GLY A 214 -10.93 -8.45 -3.75
C GLY A 214 -10.70 -7.34 -4.79
N LEU A 215 -9.51 -6.74 -4.79
CA LEU A 215 -9.17 -5.60 -5.66
C LEU A 215 -9.41 -5.90 -7.15
N ASN A 216 -8.93 -7.05 -7.64
CA ASN A 216 -9.15 -7.47 -9.04
C ASN A 216 -10.64 -7.53 -9.39
N LYS A 217 -11.48 -8.08 -8.49
CA LYS A 217 -12.91 -8.18 -8.76
C LYS A 217 -13.58 -6.81 -8.79
N LEU A 218 -13.17 -5.92 -7.89
CA LEU A 218 -13.65 -4.55 -7.88
C LEU A 218 -13.23 -3.79 -9.15
N ALA A 219 -11.98 -3.94 -9.58
CA ALA A 219 -11.48 -3.33 -10.81
C ALA A 219 -12.27 -3.80 -12.03
N GLU A 220 -12.58 -5.10 -12.15
CA GLU A 220 -13.47 -5.64 -13.20
C GLU A 220 -14.85 -4.97 -13.17
N LEU A 221 -15.46 -4.85 -11.99
CA LEU A 221 -16.80 -4.25 -11.83
C LEU A 221 -16.81 -2.75 -12.17
N LEU A 222 -15.67 -2.07 -12.04
CA LEU A 222 -15.51 -0.66 -12.37
C LEU A 222 -14.88 -0.43 -13.75
N GLU A 223 -14.74 -1.48 -14.55
CA GLU A 223 -14.15 -1.45 -15.89
C GLU A 223 -12.75 -0.84 -15.91
N VAL A 224 -11.93 -1.16 -14.90
CA VAL A 224 -10.53 -0.78 -14.79
C VAL A 224 -9.65 -1.94 -15.26
N GLU A 225 -8.82 -1.68 -16.26
CA GLU A 225 -7.84 -2.64 -16.77
C GLU A 225 -6.54 -2.58 -15.95
N ARG A 226 -5.97 -3.75 -15.66
CA ARG A 226 -4.67 -3.86 -14.99
C ARG A 226 -3.52 -3.62 -15.97
N VAL A 227 -2.51 -2.88 -15.50
CA VAL A 227 -1.24 -2.71 -16.20
C VAL A 227 -0.13 -3.28 -15.33
N GLY A 228 0.67 -4.19 -15.89
CA GLY A 228 1.68 -4.94 -15.14
C GLY A 228 1.18 -6.33 -14.69
N ILE A 229 2.01 -7.02 -13.92
CA ILE A 229 1.75 -8.39 -13.46
C ILE A 229 0.91 -8.34 -12.17
N CYS A 230 -0.07 -9.23 -12.03
CA CYS A 230 -0.87 -9.32 -10.80
C CYS A 230 -0.04 -9.92 -9.66
N HIS A 231 -0.24 -9.43 -8.43
CA HIS A 231 0.57 -9.79 -7.25
C HIS A 231 2.04 -9.35 -7.42
N GLN A 232 2.20 -8.15 -7.96
CA GLN A 232 3.42 -7.38 -7.82
C GLN A 232 3.02 -5.97 -7.39
N ALA A 233 3.66 -5.48 -6.34
CA ALA A 233 3.16 -4.35 -5.59
C ALA A 233 2.98 -3.09 -6.45
N GLY A 234 3.84 -2.82 -7.44
CA GLY A 234 3.70 -1.64 -8.31
C GLY A 234 2.48 -1.70 -9.23
N SER A 235 2.19 -2.87 -9.79
CA SER A 235 1.00 -3.11 -10.61
C SER A 235 -0.29 -3.00 -9.77
N ASP A 236 -0.26 -3.58 -8.56
CA ASP A 236 -1.38 -3.56 -7.63
C ASP A 236 -1.62 -2.16 -7.03
N SER A 237 -0.58 -1.35 -6.79
CA SER A 237 -0.73 0.05 -6.37
C SER A 237 -1.32 0.93 -7.49
N LEU A 238 -0.96 0.70 -8.75
CA LEU A 238 -1.61 1.38 -9.88
C LEU A 238 -3.07 0.97 -10.04
N LEU A 239 -3.38 -0.33 -9.92
CA LEU A 239 -4.75 -0.80 -9.97
C LEU A 239 -5.58 -0.18 -8.83
N THR A 240 -5.00 -0.07 -7.64
CA THR A 240 -5.57 0.61 -6.47
C THR A 240 -5.90 2.08 -6.78
N SER A 241 -4.95 2.85 -7.33
CA SER A 241 -5.16 4.25 -7.72
C SER A 241 -6.30 4.41 -8.74
N CYS A 242 -6.25 3.66 -9.85
CA CYS A 242 -7.26 3.73 -10.90
C CYS A 242 -8.65 3.31 -10.41
N THR A 243 -8.71 2.29 -9.57
CA THR A 243 -9.95 1.78 -8.97
C THR A 243 -10.55 2.80 -8.01
N PHE A 244 -9.73 3.43 -7.15
CA PHE A 244 -10.18 4.49 -6.26
C PHE A 244 -10.79 5.66 -7.02
N ARG A 245 -10.15 6.09 -8.10
CA ARG A 245 -10.68 7.18 -8.94
C ARG A 245 -12.06 6.82 -9.49
N LYS A 246 -12.22 5.63 -10.09
CA LYS A 246 -13.52 5.16 -10.59
C LYS A 246 -14.57 5.02 -9.51
N LEU A 247 -14.16 4.54 -8.33
CA LEU A 247 -15.05 4.43 -7.19
C LEU A 247 -15.54 5.82 -6.74
N LYS A 248 -14.63 6.78 -6.60
CA LYS A 248 -14.93 8.19 -6.26
C LYS A 248 -15.89 8.79 -7.29
N GLU A 249 -15.57 8.71 -8.58
CA GLU A 249 -16.39 9.23 -9.69
C GLU A 249 -17.82 8.66 -9.70
N ASN A 250 -17.98 7.35 -9.47
CA ASN A 250 -19.26 6.67 -9.67
C ASN A 250 -20.17 6.65 -8.43
N PHE A 251 -19.59 6.66 -7.22
CA PHE A 251 -20.35 6.42 -5.98
C PHE A 251 -20.32 7.57 -4.98
N PHE A 252 -19.43 8.55 -5.13
CA PHE A 252 -19.25 9.62 -4.15
C PHE A 252 -19.34 11.00 -4.81
N SER A 253 -20.36 11.78 -4.43
CA SER A 253 -20.64 13.11 -4.98
C SER A 253 -20.10 14.27 -4.13
N GLY A 254 -19.37 13.99 -3.04
CA GLY A 254 -18.85 14.99 -2.10
C GLY A 254 -17.53 14.56 -1.45
N SER A 255 -17.09 15.34 -0.46
CA SER A 255 -15.82 15.06 0.23
C SER A 255 -15.83 13.66 0.87
N LEU A 256 -14.69 12.97 0.73
CA LEU A 256 -14.45 11.66 1.31
C LEU A 256 -13.93 11.74 2.76
N GLU A 257 -13.66 12.93 3.30
CA GLU A 257 -13.04 13.15 4.61
C GLU A 257 -13.71 12.35 5.75
N LYS A 258 -15.04 12.23 5.73
CA LYS A 258 -15.78 11.47 6.75
C LYS A 258 -15.50 9.96 6.76
N TYR A 259 -14.86 9.44 5.71
CA TYR A 259 -14.43 8.04 5.59
C TYR A 259 -12.93 7.87 5.80
N ALA A 260 -12.20 8.96 6.03
CA ALA A 260 -10.74 8.93 6.18
C ALA A 260 -10.32 8.28 7.52
N GLY A 261 -9.13 7.68 7.52
CA GLY A 261 -8.48 7.16 8.73
C GLY A 261 -9.01 5.80 9.22
N VAL A 262 -9.89 5.13 8.46
CA VAL A 262 -10.42 3.81 8.82
C VAL A 262 -9.76 2.72 7.97
N LEU A 263 -9.01 1.83 8.63
CA LEU A 263 -8.46 0.61 8.02
C LEU A 263 -9.44 -0.54 8.17
N TYR A 264 -9.79 -1.20 7.06
CA TYR A 264 -10.76 -2.28 7.07
C TYR A 264 -10.30 -3.42 7.99
N GLY A 265 -11.19 -3.88 8.87
CA GLY A 265 -10.93 -5.00 9.78
C GLY A 265 -10.14 -4.66 11.04
N LEU A 266 -9.63 -3.42 11.17
CA LEU A 266 -8.86 -2.95 12.33
C LEU A 266 -9.47 -1.73 13.00
N GLY A 267 -9.96 -0.75 12.24
CA GLY A 267 -10.53 0.47 12.81
C GLY A 267 -11.86 0.23 13.51
N VAL A 268 -12.07 0.88 14.66
CA VAL A 268 -13.42 1.06 15.20
C VAL A 268 -14.12 2.03 14.27
N GLU A 269 -15.17 1.57 13.58
CA GLU A 269 -16.06 2.47 12.85
C GLU A 269 -16.59 3.48 13.87
N ASN A 270 -16.17 4.74 13.78
CA ASN A 270 -16.78 5.82 14.55
C ASN A 270 -18.19 6.03 13.99
N GLY A 271 -19.10 5.13 14.36
CA GLY A 271 -20.52 5.36 14.29
C GLY A 271 -20.84 6.50 15.24
N GLN A 272 -21.19 7.64 14.65
CA GLN A 272 -21.74 8.84 15.29
C GLN A 272 -20.70 9.77 15.93
N ASN A 273 -20.55 10.94 15.31
CA ASN A 273 -20.36 12.17 16.07
C ASN A 273 -21.46 12.24 17.14
N THR A 274 -21.12 11.93 18.38
CA THR A 274 -21.82 12.48 19.53
C THR A 274 -21.24 13.88 19.78
N ASN A 275 -21.80 14.85 19.05
CA ASN A 275 -22.27 16.16 19.53
C ASN A 275 -22.73 17.02 18.34
#